data_AF-A0A965IQP4-F1
#
_entry.id   AF-A0A965IQP4-F1
#
_cell.length_a   1.000
_cell.length_b   1.000
_cell.length_c   1.000
_cell.angle_alpha   90.00
_cell.angle_beta   90.00
_cell.angle_gamma   90.00
#
_symmetry.space_group_name_H-M   'P 1'
#
loop_
_entity.id
_entity.type
_entity.pdbx_description
1 polymer ?
#
loop_
_entity_poly.entity_id
_entity_poly.type
_entity_poly.pdbx_seq_one_letter_code
_entity_poly.pdbx_strand_id
1 'polypeptide(L)' 'METRVVMPALGESVTEGTVTRWLKNVGDAIAVDEPLVEVSTDKV' A
#
# COMPACT_ATOMS: atom_id res chain seq x y z
N MET A 1 11.48 8.40 13.19
CA MET A 1 10.52 9.22 12.44
C MET A 1 9.58 8.26 11.76
N GLU A 2 8.28 8.33 12.04
CA GLU A 2 7.26 7.54 11.35
C GLU A 2 6.84 8.30 10.09
N THR A 3 6.97 7.66 8.93
CA THR A 3 6.44 8.24 7.68
C THR A 3 5.08 7.61 7.44
N ARG A 4 4.01 8.42 7.47
CA ARG A 4 2.67 7.93 7.13
C ARG A 4 2.61 7.64 5.64
N VAL A 5 2.49 6.35 5.31
CA VAL A 5 2.18 5.91 3.95
C VAL A 5 0.67 6.08 3.76
N VAL A 6 0.29 7.14 3.05
CA VAL A 6 -1.10 7.36 2.65
C VAL A 6 -1.37 6.54 1.40
N MET A 7 -2.48 5.80 1.38
CA MET A 7 -2.93 5.18 0.14
C MET A 7 -3.25 6.29 -0.87
N PRO A 8 -2.64 6.29 -2.07
CA PRO A 8 -3.10 7.15 -3.15
C PRO A 8 -4.48 6.70 -3.61
N ALA A 9 -5.26 7.60 -4.21
CA ALA A 9 -6.54 7.24 -4.82
C ALA A 9 -6.28 6.18 -5.92
N LEU A 10 -6.83 4.97 -5.76
CA LEU A 10 -6.53 3.80 -6.60
C LEU A 10 -7.30 3.80 -7.93
N GLY A 11 -7.92 4.92 -8.31
CA GLY A 11 -8.67 5.14 -9.56
C GLY A 11 -9.98 5.88 -9.31
N GLU A 12 -10.53 6.55 -10.34
CA GLU A 12 -11.80 7.31 -10.25
C GLU A 12 -12.99 6.50 -9.70
N SER A 13 -12.95 5.16 -9.79
CA SER A 13 -14.04 4.25 -9.34
C SER A 13 -13.62 3.34 -8.20
N VAL A 14 -12.41 3.48 -7.66
CA VAL A 14 -11.87 2.59 -6.63
C VAL A 14 -11.76 3.34 -5.31
N THR A 15 -12.75 3.16 -4.46
CA THR A 15 -12.86 3.84 -3.16
C THR A 15 -12.14 3.08 -2.04
N GLU A 16 -12.12 1.74 -2.11
CA GLU A 16 -11.50 0.89 -1.09
C GLU A 16 -10.68 -0.24 -1.75
N GLY A 17 -9.44 -0.43 -1.27
CA GLY A 17 -8.56 -1.51 -1.66
C GLY A 17 -8.31 -2.43 -0.47
N THR A 18 -8.44 -3.74 -0.67
CA THR A 18 -8.11 -4.72 0.38
C THR A 18 -6.61 -4.96 0.38
N VAL A 19 -5.96 -4.80 1.53
CA VAL A 19 -4.56 -5.19 1.71
C VAL A 19 -4.46 -6.70 1.64
N THR A 20 -3.88 -7.23 0.57
CA THR A 20 -3.70 -8.68 0.39
C THR A 20 -2.48 -9.17 1.14
N ARG A 21 -1.40 -8.39 1.12
CA ARG A 21 -0.13 -8.80 1.71
C ARG A 21 0.76 -7.63 2.09
N TRP A 22 1.34 -7.72 3.29
CA TRP A 22 2.45 -6.87 3.67
C TRP A 22 3.76 -7.49 3.19
N LEU A 23 4.51 -6.75 2.36
CA LEU A 23 5.84 -7.15 1.91
C LEU A 23 6.92 -6.73 2.92
N LYS A 24 6.62 -5.70 3.72
CA LYS A 24 7.50 -5.17 4.78
C LYS A 24 6.93 -5.44 6.17
N ASN A 25 7.85 -5.73 7.10
CA ASN A 25 7.55 -5.90 8.51
C ASN A 25 7.85 -4.63 9.30
N VAL A 26 7.26 -4.52 10.50
CA VAL A 26 7.51 -3.40 11.40
C VAL A 26 8.99 -3.42 11.83
N GLY A 27 9.70 -2.32 11.57
CA GLY A 27 11.12 -2.18 11.87
C GLY A 27 12.07 -2.52 10.72
N ASP A 28 11.54 -2.97 9.58
CA ASP A 28 12.34 -3.22 8.38
C ASP A 28 12.76 -1.90 7.70
N ALA A 29 13.95 -1.88 7.09
CA ALA A 29 14.41 -0.71 6.35
C ALA A 29 13.70 -0.63 5.00
N ILE A 30 13.20 0.55 4.65
CA ILE A 30 12.50 0.82 3.39
C ILE A 30 13.44 1.58 2.46
N ALA A 31 13.65 1.08 1.24
CA ALA A 31 14.36 1.81 0.19
C ALA A 31 13.40 2.49 -0.80
N VAL A 32 13.91 3.49 -1.53
CA VAL A 32 13.22 4.09 -2.67
C VAL A 32 13.03 3.02 -3.75
N ASP A 33 11.87 3.06 -4.43
CA ASP A 33 11.42 2.06 -5.42
C ASP A 33 11.15 0.66 -4.87
N GLU A 34 11.14 0.48 -3.55
CA GLU A 34 10.83 -0.80 -2.92
C GLU A 34 9.33 -0.94 -2.60
N PRO A 35 8.67 -2.04 -3.00
CA PRO A 35 7.26 -2.26 -2.71
C PRO A 35 7.03 -2.60 -1.23
N LEU A 36 6.07 -1.90 -0.60
CA LEU A 36 5.77 -2.02 0.83
C LEU A 36 4.61 -2.96 1.15
N VAL A 37 3.56 -2.87 0.35
CA VAL A 37 2.27 -3.53 0.57
C VAL A 37 1.62 -3.82 -0.77
N GLU A 38 1.07 -5.02 -0.91
CA GLU A 38 0.21 -5.38 -2.03
C GLU A 38 -1.24 -5.11 -1.65
N VAL A 39 -1.92 -4.43 -2.57
CA VAL A 39 -3.31 -4.03 -2.41
C VAL A 39 -4.05 -4.54 -3.62
N SER A 40 -5.10 -5.33 -3.37
CA SER A 40 -6.04 -5.73 -4.40
C SER A 40 -7.27 -4.84 -4.30
N THR A 41 -7.55 -4.15 -5.40
CA THR A 41 -8.77 -3.37 -5.56
C THR A 41 -9.74 -4.20 -6.37
N ASP A 42 -10.93 -4.44 -5.83
CA ASP A 42 -11.97 -5.07 -6.64
C ASP A 42 -12.56 -3.98 -7.54
N LYS A 43 -12.34 -4.14 -8.84
CA LYS A 43 -12.91 -3.24 -9.84
C LYS A 43 -14.25 -3.85 -10.26
N VAL A 44 -15.35 -3.23 -9.86
CA VAL A 44 -16.66 -3.46 -10.51
C VAL A 44 -16.71 -2.77 -11.87
#